data_AF-A0A432H435-F1
#
_entry.id   AF-A0A432H435-F1
#
_cell.length_a   1.000
_cell.length_b   1.000
_cell.length_c   1.000
_cell.angle_alpha   90.00
_cell.angle_beta   90.00
_cell.angle_gamma   90.00
#
_symmetry.space_group_name_H-M   'P 1'
#
loop_
_entity.id
_entity.type
_entity.pdbx_description
1 polymer ?
#
loop_
_entity_poly.entity_id
_entity_poly.type
_entity_poly.pdbx_seq_one_letter_code
_entity_poly.pdbx_strand_id
1 'polypeptide(L)'
;MTAQRPVPDLIEVLRRRGNERIHSPLATRKWPRVIRWHVRETEVFWRVVNGTLQPSEPASPQMTLTCEPEVLEKILARELEFFVALWATGEITFEGSFSDAFRLGYIFLDDHRGRRVVFLAHCFLNCNPRFPGGCLHEGATIPLIQTLLECGVGIVQMPCPEFLCLGLEKHLYGELEEFELRRCFRNLATGVIDQVEEYLKNGHQVLGIIGMNPSPSCGVEVTKGKGTMLGIDADTSEKEASGVFIEEMQKIASARGLNALPFFGVRRVLPGESGKASRLEAVRKRLARA
;
A
#
# COMPACT_ATOMS: atom_id res chain seq x y z
N MET A 1 17.43 3.60 38.37
CA MET A 1 17.85 2.35 37.70
C MET A 1 16.66 1.40 37.76
N THR A 2 15.91 1.29 36.67
CA THR A 2 14.86 0.26 36.54
C THR A 2 15.54 -1.10 36.62
N ALA A 3 15.10 -1.97 37.53
CA ALA A 3 15.63 -3.32 37.62
C ALA A 3 15.39 -4.04 36.29
N GLN A 4 16.47 -4.49 35.64
CA GLN A 4 16.39 -5.19 34.37
C GLN A 4 15.65 -6.51 34.57
N ARG A 5 14.70 -6.83 33.68
CA ARG A 5 13.90 -8.06 33.82
C ARG A 5 14.81 -9.28 33.60
N PRO A 6 14.67 -10.37 34.39
CA PRO A 6 15.43 -11.59 34.14
C PRO A 6 15.22 -12.12 32.71
N VAL A 7 16.28 -12.62 32.08
CA VAL A 7 16.23 -13.17 30.71
C VAL A 7 15.12 -14.23 30.53
N PRO A 8 14.91 -15.20 31.46
CA PRO A 8 13.82 -16.17 31.33
C PRO A 8 12.45 -15.52 31.23
N ASP A 9 12.21 -14.41 31.95
CA ASP A 9 10.95 -13.69 31.92
C ASP A 9 10.76 -12.95 30.59
N LEU A 10 11.83 -12.35 30.03
CA LEU A 10 11.79 -11.71 28.72
C LEU A 10 11.42 -12.73 27.62
N ILE A 11 12.07 -13.89 27.64
CA ILE A 11 11.84 -14.97 26.68
C ILE A 11 10.42 -15.54 26.85
N GLU A 12 9.92 -15.69 28.08
CA GLU A 12 8.56 -16.17 28.33
C GLU A 12 7.49 -15.20 27.80
N VAL A 13 7.67 -13.88 27.99
CA VAL A 13 6.77 -12.86 27.42
C VAL A 13 6.81 -12.92 25.89
N LEU A 14 8.00 -13.03 25.29
CA LEU A 14 8.14 -13.17 23.84
C LEU A 14 7.40 -14.41 23.34
N ARG A 15 7.58 -15.56 23.97
CA ARG A 15 6.90 -16.82 23.62
C ARG A 15 5.37 -16.68 23.63
N ARG A 16 4.81 -16.07 24.68
CA ARG A 16 3.36 -15.81 24.78
C ARG A 16 2.87 -14.94 23.63
N ARG A 17 3.56 -13.82 23.36
CA ARG A 17 3.27 -12.96 22.20
C ARG A 17 3.31 -13.72 20.88
N GLY A 18 4.24 -14.66 20.72
CA GLY A 18 4.31 -15.55 19.56
C GLY A 18 3.04 -16.40 19.40
N ASN A 19 2.56 -17.03 20.47
CA ASN A 19 1.36 -17.86 20.42
C ASN A 19 0.06 -17.09 20.20
N GLU A 20 0.00 -15.81 20.58
CA GLU A 20 -1.19 -14.96 20.41
C GLU A 20 -1.39 -14.46 18.97
N ARG A 21 -0.41 -14.63 18.08
CA ARG A 21 -0.54 -14.16 16.69
C ARG A 21 -1.45 -15.07 15.86
N ILE A 22 -2.24 -14.43 15.00
CA ILE A 22 -3.20 -15.09 14.11
C ILE A 22 -2.56 -16.13 13.18
N HIS A 23 -1.32 -15.91 12.74
CA HIS A 23 -0.62 -16.82 11.83
C HIS A 23 0.18 -17.92 12.54
N SER A 24 0.41 -17.79 13.85
CA SER A 24 1.29 -18.70 14.57
C SER A 24 0.83 -20.15 14.56
N PRO A 25 -0.46 -20.48 14.77
CA PRO A 25 -0.93 -21.86 14.65
C PRO A 25 -0.65 -22.46 13.27
N LEU A 26 -0.82 -21.68 12.19
CA LEU A 26 -0.55 -22.13 10.82
C LEU A 26 0.95 -22.36 10.59
N ALA A 27 1.79 -21.44 11.05
CA ALA A 27 3.23 -21.50 10.91
C ALA A 27 3.84 -22.70 11.66
N THR A 28 3.27 -23.07 12.81
CA THR A 28 3.85 -24.06 13.74
C THR A 28 3.22 -25.46 13.65
N ARG A 29 2.02 -25.61 13.04
CA ARG A 29 1.25 -26.88 13.04
C ARG A 29 2.01 -28.12 12.58
N LYS A 30 2.84 -27.99 11.54
CA LYS A 30 3.62 -29.10 10.95
C LYS A 30 5.12 -28.95 11.19
N TRP A 31 5.48 -28.26 12.27
CA TRP A 31 6.85 -27.84 12.51
C TRP A 31 7.29 -28.15 13.95
N PRO A 32 7.40 -29.43 14.33
CA PRO A 32 7.94 -29.79 15.63
C PRO A 32 9.44 -29.49 15.67
N ARG A 33 9.85 -28.61 16.60
CA ARG A 33 11.25 -28.22 16.82
C ARG A 33 11.50 -27.97 18.30
N VAL A 34 12.72 -28.24 18.72
CA VAL A 34 13.34 -27.73 19.94
C VAL A 34 14.20 -26.55 19.55
N ILE A 35 13.92 -25.41 20.17
CA ILE A 35 14.61 -24.14 19.93
C ILE A 35 15.32 -23.77 21.22
N ARG A 36 16.63 -23.58 21.15
CA ARG A 36 17.42 -23.05 22.25
C ARG A 36 17.58 -21.55 22.08
N TRP A 37 17.37 -20.81 23.15
CA TRP A 37 17.78 -19.43 23.29
C TRP A 37 19.05 -19.39 24.13
N HIS A 38 20.11 -18.78 23.60
CA HIS A 38 21.38 -18.58 24.27
C HIS A 38 21.60 -17.07 24.41
N VAL A 39 21.42 -16.54 25.63
CA VAL A 39 21.44 -15.10 25.90
C VAL A 39 22.46 -14.87 27.01
N ARG A 40 23.68 -14.48 26.62
CA ARG A 40 24.88 -14.50 27.47
C ARG A 40 25.01 -15.88 28.16
N GLU A 41 25.06 -15.90 29.49
CA GLU A 41 25.20 -17.13 30.30
C GLU A 41 23.85 -17.86 30.55
N THR A 42 22.74 -17.36 30.00
CA THR A 42 21.41 -17.95 30.23
C THR A 42 20.95 -18.74 29.02
N GLU A 43 20.60 -20.01 29.24
CA GLU A 43 19.95 -20.85 28.24
C GLU A 43 18.48 -21.10 28.58
N VAL A 44 17.60 -20.94 27.59
CA VAL A 44 16.16 -21.25 27.71
C VAL A 44 15.73 -22.08 26.51
N PHE A 45 14.90 -23.09 26.73
CA PHE A 45 14.47 -24.01 25.68
C PHE A 45 12.97 -23.91 25.44
N TRP A 46 12.60 -23.86 24.16
CA TRP A 46 11.24 -24.01 23.69
C TRP A 46 11.08 -25.32 22.93
N ARG A 47 9.86 -25.85 22.93
CA ARG A 47 9.43 -26.90 22.01
C ARG A 47 8.15 -26.48 21.31
N VAL A 48 8.07 -26.75 20.02
CA VAL A 48 6.84 -26.58 19.24
C VAL A 48 6.02 -27.87 19.34
N VAL A 49 4.88 -27.81 20.03
CA VAL A 49 3.97 -28.94 20.22
C VAL A 49 2.56 -28.50 19.84
N ASN A 50 1.88 -29.30 19.00
CA ASN A 50 0.51 -29.06 18.57
C ASN A 50 0.25 -27.63 18.01
N GLY A 51 1.23 -27.07 17.31
CA GLY A 51 1.12 -25.71 16.76
C GLY A 51 1.23 -24.59 17.80
N THR A 52 1.89 -24.86 18.93
CA THR A 52 2.15 -23.86 19.97
C THR A 52 3.60 -23.94 20.44
N LEU A 53 4.20 -22.80 20.72
CA LEU A 53 5.50 -22.71 21.38
C LEU A 53 5.30 -22.95 22.87
N GLN A 54 5.98 -23.93 23.47
CA GLN A 54 5.90 -24.27 24.88
C GLN A 54 7.29 -24.25 25.51
N PRO A 55 7.43 -23.93 26.81
CA PRO A 55 8.70 -24.14 27.51
C PRO A 55 9.07 -25.63 27.47
N SER A 56 10.37 -25.92 27.47
CA SER A 56 10.91 -27.28 27.48
C SER A 56 12.09 -27.34 28.45
N GLU A 57 12.30 -28.51 29.04
CA GLU A 57 13.59 -28.85 29.64
C GLU A 57 14.69 -28.83 28.57
N PRO A 58 15.97 -28.64 28.97
CA PRO A 58 17.11 -28.74 28.07
C PRO A 58 17.10 -30.02 27.25
N ALA A 59 17.25 -29.88 25.93
CA ALA A 59 17.25 -30.98 24.96
C ALA A 59 18.05 -30.59 23.72
N SER A 60 18.42 -31.56 22.88
CA SER A 60 19.16 -31.31 21.64
C SER A 60 18.39 -30.36 20.73
N PRO A 61 18.88 -29.12 20.52
CA PRO A 61 18.16 -28.14 19.72
C PRO A 61 18.36 -28.40 18.23
N GLN A 62 17.29 -28.24 17.44
CA GLN A 62 17.43 -28.13 15.98
C GLN A 62 17.80 -26.71 15.55
N MET A 63 17.59 -25.72 16.43
CA MET A 63 17.94 -24.33 16.19
C MET A 63 18.37 -23.67 17.50
N THR A 64 19.44 -22.86 17.44
CA THR A 64 19.84 -21.96 18.52
C THR A 64 19.65 -20.53 18.06
N LEU A 65 19.06 -19.69 18.90
CA LEU A 65 18.98 -18.24 18.74
C LEU A 65 19.89 -17.59 19.77
N THR A 66 20.73 -16.65 19.33
CA THR A 66 21.70 -15.97 20.21
C THR A 66 21.52 -14.46 20.11
N CYS A 67 21.43 -13.78 21.25
CA CYS A 67 21.34 -12.32 21.30
C CYS A 67 21.74 -11.77 22.68
N GLU A 68 21.86 -10.45 22.76
CA GLU A 68 22.02 -9.73 24.03
C GLU A 68 20.64 -9.49 24.71
N PRO A 69 20.55 -9.48 26.05
CA PRO A 69 19.29 -9.22 26.76
C PRO A 69 18.58 -7.94 26.32
N GLU A 70 19.34 -6.88 26.04
CA GLU A 70 18.84 -5.58 25.64
C GLU A 70 18.09 -5.65 24.29
N VAL A 71 18.43 -6.60 23.42
CA VAL A 71 17.72 -6.84 22.15
C VAL A 71 16.30 -7.35 22.42
N LEU A 72 16.15 -8.28 23.38
CA LEU A 72 14.84 -8.77 23.79
C LEU A 72 14.01 -7.66 24.43
N GLU A 73 14.63 -6.80 25.24
CA GLU A 73 13.95 -5.64 25.84
C GLU A 73 13.42 -4.68 24.77
N LYS A 74 14.25 -4.31 23.78
CA LYS A 74 13.82 -3.49 22.63
C LYS A 74 12.66 -4.14 21.86
N ILE A 75 12.70 -5.46 21.63
CA ILE A 75 11.63 -6.19 20.93
C ILE A 75 10.31 -6.17 21.71
N LEU A 76 10.39 -6.34 23.03
CA LEU A 76 9.21 -6.28 23.89
C LEU A 76 8.67 -4.85 24.04
N ALA A 77 9.54 -3.84 24.00
CA ALA A 77 9.19 -2.42 23.98
C ALA A 77 8.67 -1.92 22.62
N ARG A 78 8.75 -2.76 21.57
CA ARG A 78 8.43 -2.40 20.16
C ARG A 78 9.34 -1.31 19.57
N GLU A 79 10.56 -1.24 20.07
CA GLU A 79 11.61 -0.35 19.55
C GLU A 79 12.42 -1.05 18.43
N LEU A 80 12.40 -2.38 18.40
CA LEU A 80 13.03 -3.21 17.38
C LEU A 80 12.09 -4.35 17.00
N GLU A 81 11.90 -4.57 15.70
CA GLU A 81 11.11 -5.70 15.23
C GLU A 81 11.93 -6.99 15.28
N PHE A 82 11.33 -8.09 15.74
CA PHE A 82 12.01 -9.39 15.80
C PHE A 82 12.59 -9.79 14.44
N PHE A 83 11.79 -9.60 13.38
CA PHE A 83 12.20 -9.92 12.02
C PHE A 83 13.40 -9.06 11.56
N VAL A 84 13.44 -7.79 11.96
CA VAL A 84 14.56 -6.87 11.66
C VAL A 84 15.81 -7.29 12.42
N ALA A 85 15.68 -7.64 13.71
CA ALA A 85 16.77 -8.12 14.53
C ALA A 85 17.42 -9.40 13.97
N LEU A 86 16.59 -10.32 13.47
CA LEU A 86 17.02 -11.60 12.91
C LEU A 86 17.61 -11.47 11.50
N TRP A 87 17.04 -10.62 10.63
CA TRP A 87 17.37 -10.62 9.20
C TRP A 87 18.13 -9.39 8.69
N ALA A 88 17.98 -8.24 9.34
CA ALA A 88 18.54 -6.98 8.83
C ALA A 88 19.73 -6.50 9.67
N THR A 89 19.62 -6.54 11.00
CA THR A 89 20.69 -6.03 11.89
C THR A 89 21.64 -7.12 12.38
N GLY A 90 21.17 -8.38 12.46
CA GLY A 90 21.92 -9.49 13.03
C GLY A 90 22.06 -9.42 14.56
N GLU A 91 21.27 -8.58 15.23
CA GLU A 91 21.19 -8.50 16.70
C GLU A 91 20.63 -9.79 17.31
N ILE A 92 19.87 -10.58 16.54
CA ILE A 92 19.61 -11.99 16.81
C ILE A 92 20.32 -12.81 15.74
N THR A 93 21.26 -13.65 16.15
CA THR A 93 21.90 -14.63 15.27
C THR A 93 21.28 -16.01 15.49
N PHE A 94 21.46 -16.92 14.53
CA PHE A 94 20.96 -18.28 14.64
C PHE A 94 21.94 -19.33 14.12
N GLU A 95 21.88 -20.50 14.74
CA GLU A 95 22.48 -21.75 14.25
C GLU A 95 21.36 -22.75 13.94
N GLY A 96 21.46 -23.49 12.84
CA GLY A 96 20.42 -24.41 12.38
C GLY A 96 20.09 -24.18 10.91
N SER A 97 18.85 -24.47 10.49
CA SER A 97 18.45 -24.28 9.09
C SER A 97 17.85 -22.90 8.83
N PHE A 98 18.13 -22.34 7.66
CA PHE A 98 17.49 -21.10 7.19
C PHE A 98 15.96 -21.19 7.21
N SER A 99 15.39 -22.35 6.85
CA SER A 99 13.95 -22.58 6.84
C SER A 99 13.32 -22.43 8.23
N ASP A 100 14.02 -22.88 9.27
CA ASP A 100 13.57 -22.79 10.65
C ASP A 100 13.59 -21.33 11.15
N ALA A 101 14.70 -20.62 10.91
CA ALA A 101 14.81 -19.20 11.24
C ALA A 101 13.77 -18.37 10.48
N PHE A 102 13.56 -18.65 9.19
CA PHE A 102 12.62 -17.91 8.35
C PHE A 102 11.19 -18.06 8.88
N ARG A 103 10.79 -19.29 9.21
CA ARG A 103 9.48 -19.56 9.82
C ARG A 103 9.32 -18.85 11.16
N LEU A 104 10.35 -18.83 11.99
CA LEU A 104 10.29 -18.16 13.28
C LEU A 104 10.16 -16.63 13.14
N GLY A 105 10.82 -16.04 12.15
CA GLY A 105 10.62 -14.63 11.78
C GLY A 105 9.14 -14.30 11.50
N TYR A 106 8.41 -15.17 10.80
CA TYR A 106 6.98 -14.98 10.53
C TYR A 106 6.07 -15.13 11.76
N ILE A 107 6.45 -15.95 12.74
CA ILE A 107 5.71 -16.09 14.00
C ILE A 107 5.70 -14.77 14.77
N PHE A 108 6.79 -13.99 14.66
CA PHE A 108 6.96 -12.72 15.37
C PHE A 108 6.85 -11.48 14.47
N LEU A 109 6.33 -11.64 13.24
CA LEU A 109 6.15 -10.52 12.32
C LEU A 109 4.95 -9.67 12.73
N ASP A 110 5.15 -8.36 12.82
CA ASP A 110 4.10 -7.38 13.06
C ASP A 110 3.51 -6.83 11.76
N ASP A 111 2.17 -6.74 11.69
CA ASP A 111 1.46 -6.09 10.57
C ASP A 111 1.30 -4.59 10.86
N HIS A 112 2.19 -3.79 10.28
CA HIS A 112 2.21 -2.33 10.41
C HIS A 112 1.49 -1.59 9.28
N ARG A 113 0.75 -2.31 8.42
CA ARG A 113 0.03 -1.65 7.32
C ARG A 113 -0.99 -0.66 7.89
N GLY A 114 -0.89 0.60 7.47
CA GLY A 114 -1.88 1.62 7.83
C GLY A 114 -3.27 1.39 7.21
N ARG A 115 -3.38 0.49 6.22
CA ARG A 115 -4.62 0.14 5.50
C ARG A 115 -5.37 1.33 4.91
N ARG A 116 -4.64 2.38 4.54
CA ARG A 116 -5.16 3.60 3.92
C ARG A 116 -4.65 3.69 2.50
N VAL A 117 -5.55 3.80 1.53
CA VAL A 117 -5.20 3.82 0.10
C VAL A 117 -5.91 4.93 -0.65
N VAL A 118 -5.27 5.41 -1.71
CA VAL A 118 -5.87 6.28 -2.74
C VAL A 118 -5.79 5.59 -4.09
N PHE A 119 -6.80 5.82 -4.92
CA PHE A 119 -6.78 5.41 -6.32
C PHE A 119 -6.39 6.62 -7.16
N LEU A 120 -5.28 6.53 -7.87
CA LEU A 120 -4.66 7.69 -8.52
C LEU A 120 -4.68 7.56 -10.04
N ALA A 121 -5.09 8.62 -10.74
CA ALA A 121 -5.06 8.64 -12.19
C ALA A 121 -3.64 8.33 -12.71
N HIS A 122 -3.56 7.42 -13.68
CA HIS A 122 -2.31 6.84 -14.16
C HIS A 122 -1.21 7.87 -14.44
N CYS A 123 -1.61 8.97 -15.09
CA CYS A 123 -0.73 10.01 -15.61
C CYS A 123 0.01 10.83 -14.54
N PHE A 124 -0.29 10.63 -13.26
CA PHE A 124 0.48 11.18 -12.14
C PHE A 124 1.68 10.31 -11.75
N LEU A 125 1.56 8.99 -11.85
CA LEU A 125 2.67 8.06 -11.55
C LEU A 125 3.49 7.73 -12.80
N ASN A 126 2.87 7.75 -13.97
CA ASN A 126 3.52 7.53 -15.25
C ASN A 126 2.89 8.42 -16.31
N CYS A 127 3.59 9.49 -16.72
CA CYS A 127 3.09 10.46 -17.67
C CYS A 127 3.42 10.11 -19.13
N ASN A 128 4.21 9.06 -19.38
CA ASN A 128 4.54 8.58 -20.73
C ASN A 128 3.30 8.26 -21.59
N PRO A 129 2.17 7.75 -21.05
CA PRO A 129 0.99 7.50 -21.85
C PRO A 129 0.16 8.75 -22.18
N ARG A 130 0.61 9.95 -21.80
CA ARG A 130 -0.03 11.18 -22.26
C ARG A 130 0.23 11.35 -23.75
N PHE A 131 -0.58 12.20 -24.37
CA PHE A 131 -0.30 12.65 -25.73
C PHE A 131 1.12 13.22 -25.87
N PRO A 132 1.79 13.02 -27.02
CA PRO A 132 3.13 13.55 -27.28
C PRO A 132 3.24 15.06 -26.98
N GLY A 133 4.27 15.47 -26.23
CA GLY A 133 4.45 16.86 -25.77
C GLY A 133 3.56 17.28 -24.59
N GLY A 134 2.70 16.39 -24.07
CA GLY A 134 1.76 16.69 -22.99
C GLY A 134 2.30 16.54 -21.56
N CYS A 135 3.57 16.15 -21.41
CA CYS A 135 4.22 15.99 -20.12
C CYS A 135 5.36 17.00 -19.91
N LEU A 136 5.48 17.48 -18.67
CA LEU A 136 6.53 18.40 -18.20
C LEU A 136 7.37 17.76 -17.08
N HIS A 137 7.31 16.43 -16.98
CA HIS A 137 8.08 15.58 -16.09
C HIS A 137 8.58 14.38 -16.90
N GLU A 138 9.68 13.74 -16.48
CA GLU A 138 10.24 12.60 -17.22
C GLU A 138 9.44 11.30 -17.02
N GLY A 139 8.78 11.15 -15.88
CA GLY A 139 8.05 9.94 -15.53
C GLY A 139 6.83 10.21 -14.66
N ALA A 140 7.04 10.56 -13.40
CA ALA A 140 5.96 10.86 -12.47
C ALA A 140 5.82 12.37 -12.22
N THR A 141 4.64 12.80 -11.77
CA THR A 141 4.45 14.12 -11.15
C THR A 141 5.05 14.09 -9.74
N ILE A 142 6.38 14.14 -9.66
CA ILE A 142 7.17 13.93 -8.43
C ILE A 142 6.58 14.65 -7.21
N PRO A 143 6.20 15.94 -7.26
CA PRO A 143 5.74 16.65 -6.07
C PRO A 143 4.43 16.09 -5.49
N LEU A 144 3.51 15.64 -6.34
CA LEU A 144 2.28 15.02 -5.87
C LEU A 144 2.57 13.65 -5.28
N ILE A 145 3.40 12.85 -5.94
CA ILE A 145 3.74 11.50 -5.46
C ILE A 145 4.45 11.57 -4.11
N GLN A 146 5.44 12.44 -3.95
CA GLN A 146 6.10 12.70 -2.66
C GLN A 146 5.09 13.10 -1.59
N THR A 147 4.16 14.01 -1.91
CA THR A 147 3.10 14.43 -0.98
C THR A 147 2.26 13.25 -0.52
N LEU A 148 1.86 12.34 -1.41
CA LEU A 148 1.09 11.14 -1.07
C LEU A 148 1.91 10.17 -0.20
N LEU A 149 3.17 9.92 -0.55
CA LEU A 149 4.07 9.05 0.21
C LEU A 149 4.30 9.56 1.64
N GLU A 150 4.53 10.86 1.79
CA GLU A 150 4.68 11.52 3.10
C GLU A 150 3.40 11.49 3.94
N CYS A 151 2.23 11.37 3.31
CA CYS A 151 0.97 11.14 4.03
C CYS A 151 0.80 9.70 4.54
N GLY A 152 1.74 8.80 4.21
CA GLY A 152 1.70 7.39 4.61
C GLY A 152 0.57 6.60 3.96
N VAL A 153 0.07 7.03 2.80
CA VAL A 153 -1.02 6.36 2.09
C VAL A 153 -0.49 5.44 0.99
N GLY A 154 -1.07 4.25 0.86
CA GLY A 154 -0.82 3.38 -0.28
C GLY A 154 -1.41 3.98 -1.56
N ILE A 155 -0.73 3.81 -2.69
CA ILE A 155 -1.17 4.33 -3.98
C ILE A 155 -1.54 3.17 -4.89
N VAL A 156 -2.81 3.11 -5.28
CA VAL A 156 -3.30 2.21 -6.33
C VAL A 156 -3.34 3.00 -7.63
N GLN A 157 -2.46 2.66 -8.57
CA GLN A 157 -2.47 3.31 -9.88
C GLN A 157 -3.68 2.81 -10.68
N MET A 158 -4.58 3.72 -11.04
CA MET A 158 -5.69 3.39 -11.95
C MET A 158 -5.15 3.10 -13.36
N PRO A 159 -5.85 2.28 -14.16
CA PRO A 159 -5.55 2.17 -15.58
C PRO A 159 -5.66 3.55 -16.24
N CYS A 160 -4.81 3.80 -17.25
CA CYS A 160 -5.04 4.92 -18.16
C CYS A 160 -6.07 4.46 -19.19
N PRO A 161 -7.32 4.97 -19.16
CA PRO A 161 -8.37 4.47 -20.05
C PRO A 161 -8.04 4.76 -21.51
N GLU A 162 -7.40 5.91 -21.75
CA GLU A 162 -6.92 6.38 -23.04
C GLU A 162 -5.87 5.43 -23.61
N PHE A 163 -4.83 5.13 -22.84
CA PHE A 163 -3.78 4.20 -23.26
C PHE A 163 -4.30 2.78 -23.49
N LEU A 164 -5.13 2.25 -22.59
CA LEU A 164 -5.56 0.85 -22.72
C LEU A 164 -6.59 0.63 -23.83
N CYS A 165 -7.42 1.62 -24.12
CA CYS A 165 -8.40 1.51 -25.20
C CYS A 165 -7.83 1.95 -26.55
N LEU A 166 -6.81 2.81 -26.56
CA LEU A 166 -6.34 3.48 -27.79
C LEU A 166 -4.90 3.13 -28.15
N GLY A 167 -4.07 2.76 -27.19
CA GLY A 167 -2.62 2.57 -27.36
C GLY A 167 -1.82 3.83 -27.06
N LEU A 168 -0.49 3.69 -27.08
CA LEU A 168 0.45 4.80 -26.92
C LEU A 168 0.49 5.66 -28.19
N GLU A 169 0.76 6.96 -28.01
CA GLU A 169 1.13 7.91 -29.07
C GLU A 169 0.16 8.00 -30.26
N LYS A 170 -1.09 7.55 -30.11
CA LYS A 170 -2.04 7.64 -31.22
C LYS A 170 -2.57 9.06 -31.39
N HIS A 171 -2.17 9.73 -32.45
CA HIS A 171 -2.68 11.04 -32.85
C HIS A 171 -4.20 11.06 -33.14
N LEU A 172 -4.81 9.87 -33.29
CA LEU A 172 -6.21 9.64 -33.66
C LEU A 172 -7.16 9.60 -32.45
N TYR A 173 -6.80 10.21 -31.31
CA TYR A 173 -7.63 10.31 -30.10
C TYR A 173 -9.03 10.91 -30.33
N GLY A 174 -9.32 11.40 -31.53
CA GLY A 174 -10.62 11.95 -31.93
C GLY A 174 -11.41 11.18 -33.00
N GLU A 175 -10.93 10.03 -33.48
CA GLU A 175 -11.52 9.34 -34.65
C GLU A 175 -12.36 8.10 -34.33
N LEU A 176 -12.59 7.80 -33.04
CA LEU A 176 -13.33 6.60 -32.65
C LEU A 176 -14.81 6.86 -32.38
N GLU A 177 -15.62 5.85 -32.68
CA GLU A 177 -17.03 5.82 -32.30
C GLU A 177 -17.19 5.91 -30.78
N GLU A 178 -17.93 6.92 -30.33
CA GLU A 178 -18.13 7.28 -28.92
C GLU A 178 -18.62 6.08 -28.07
N PHE A 179 -19.45 5.21 -28.66
CA PHE A 179 -20.02 4.05 -27.97
C PHE A 179 -18.96 3.00 -27.59
N GLU A 180 -18.10 2.61 -28.52
CA GLU A 180 -17.09 1.57 -28.31
C GLU A 180 -16.02 2.04 -27.31
N LEU A 181 -15.61 3.30 -27.40
CA LEU A 181 -14.68 3.91 -26.46
C LEU A 181 -15.27 3.94 -25.05
N ARG A 182 -16.53 4.39 -24.93
CA ARG A 182 -17.22 4.45 -23.65
C ARG A 182 -17.44 3.06 -23.05
N ARG A 183 -17.71 2.02 -23.87
CA ARG A 183 -17.77 0.63 -23.41
C ARG A 183 -16.44 0.17 -22.84
N CYS A 184 -15.33 0.46 -23.52
CA CYS A 184 -14.00 0.14 -23.02
C CYS A 184 -13.70 0.85 -21.68
N PHE A 185 -14.02 2.14 -21.57
CA PHE A 185 -13.85 2.91 -20.34
C PHE A 185 -14.69 2.35 -19.19
N ARG A 186 -15.95 1.97 -19.46
CA ARG A 186 -16.83 1.32 -18.47
C ARG A 186 -16.22 0.02 -17.96
N ASN A 187 -15.68 -0.84 -18.83
CA ASN A 187 -15.08 -2.10 -18.40
C ASN A 187 -13.87 -1.88 -17.48
N LEU A 188 -13.01 -0.90 -17.81
CA LEU A 188 -11.89 -0.51 -16.97
C LEU A 188 -12.37 0.10 -15.64
N ALA A 189 -13.45 0.88 -15.67
CA ALA A 189 -14.02 1.53 -14.49
C ALA A 189 -14.58 0.49 -13.52
N THR A 190 -15.26 -0.53 -14.05
CA THR A 190 -15.72 -1.69 -13.28
C THR A 190 -14.56 -2.33 -12.51
N GLY A 191 -13.45 -2.62 -13.18
CA GLY A 191 -12.27 -3.22 -12.53
C GLY A 191 -11.61 -2.33 -11.47
N VAL A 192 -11.74 -1.00 -11.57
CA VAL A 192 -11.32 -0.09 -10.51
C VAL A 192 -12.25 -0.19 -9.31
N ILE A 193 -13.58 -0.16 -9.53
CA ILE A 193 -14.55 -0.25 -8.44
C ILE A 193 -14.54 -1.63 -7.78
N ASP A 194 -14.31 -2.71 -8.52
CA ASP A 194 -14.11 -4.07 -7.95
C ASP A 194 -12.95 -4.08 -6.94
N GLN A 195 -11.83 -3.42 -7.26
CA GLN A 195 -10.70 -3.29 -6.34
C GLN A 195 -11.06 -2.42 -5.12
N VAL A 196 -11.78 -1.32 -5.31
CA VAL A 196 -12.26 -0.48 -4.20
C VAL A 196 -13.09 -1.30 -3.22
N GLU A 197 -14.04 -2.09 -3.70
CA GLU A 197 -14.87 -2.96 -2.86
C GLU A 197 -14.03 -3.99 -2.09
N GLU A 198 -13.03 -4.60 -2.73
CA GLU A 198 -12.16 -5.56 -2.06
C GLU A 198 -11.34 -4.91 -0.93
N TYR A 199 -10.82 -3.69 -1.15
CA TYR A 199 -10.16 -2.94 -0.08
C TYR A 199 -11.11 -2.67 1.10
N LEU A 200 -12.30 -2.14 0.82
CA LEU A 200 -13.30 -1.81 1.84
C LEU A 200 -13.74 -3.06 2.62
N LYS A 201 -14.00 -4.17 1.91
CA LYS A 201 -14.39 -5.47 2.51
C LYS A 201 -13.34 -6.01 3.48
N ASN A 202 -12.05 -5.73 3.23
CA ASN A 202 -10.94 -6.16 4.08
C ASN A 202 -10.52 -5.09 5.11
N GLY A 203 -11.40 -4.14 5.43
CA GLY A 203 -11.19 -3.13 6.47
C GLY A 203 -10.13 -2.09 6.13
N HIS A 204 -9.91 -1.85 4.84
CA HIS A 204 -9.10 -0.71 4.40
C HIS A 204 -9.96 0.53 4.22
N GLN A 205 -9.34 1.68 4.41
CA GLN A 205 -9.92 2.98 4.14
C GLN A 205 -9.49 3.43 2.73
N VAL A 206 -10.47 3.64 1.86
CA VAL A 206 -10.25 4.24 0.54
C VAL A 206 -10.48 5.75 0.66
N LEU A 207 -9.39 6.51 0.76
CA LEU A 207 -9.43 7.96 1.02
C LEU A 207 -9.91 8.78 -0.19
N GLY A 208 -9.88 8.17 -1.39
CA GLY A 208 -10.54 8.71 -2.56
C GLY A 208 -9.96 8.24 -3.89
N ILE A 209 -10.72 8.51 -4.94
CA ILE A 209 -10.33 8.43 -6.34
C ILE A 209 -9.85 9.82 -6.78
N ILE A 210 -8.57 9.92 -7.08
CA ILE A 210 -7.87 11.14 -7.48
C ILE A 210 -7.76 11.19 -8.99
N GLY A 211 -8.59 12.02 -9.62
CA GLY A 211 -8.56 12.27 -11.05
C GLY A 211 -7.63 13.42 -11.45
N MET A 212 -7.43 13.59 -12.76
CA MET A 212 -6.59 14.64 -13.34
C MET A 212 -7.49 15.71 -13.93
N ASN A 213 -7.72 16.80 -13.21
CA ASN A 213 -8.46 17.94 -13.76
C ASN A 213 -7.57 18.73 -14.75
N PRO A 214 -8.09 19.19 -15.89
CA PRO A 214 -9.44 19.01 -16.44
C PRO A 214 -9.51 17.96 -17.59
N SER A 215 -9.01 16.74 -17.38
CA SER A 215 -8.93 15.71 -18.44
C SER A 215 -10.34 15.30 -18.95
N PRO A 216 -10.51 15.10 -20.28
CA PRO A 216 -11.76 14.60 -20.87
C PRO A 216 -12.15 13.20 -20.37
N SER A 217 -11.19 12.40 -19.93
CA SER A 217 -11.44 11.07 -19.35
C SER A 217 -11.43 11.11 -17.83
N CYS A 218 -10.38 11.69 -17.24
CA CYS A 218 -10.05 11.57 -15.82
C CYS A 218 -10.35 12.82 -14.99
N GLY A 219 -10.98 13.85 -15.56
CA GLY A 219 -11.45 15.04 -14.83
C GLY A 219 -12.58 14.68 -13.86
N VAL A 220 -12.57 15.24 -12.66
CA VAL A 220 -13.56 14.97 -11.62
C VAL A 220 -14.57 16.09 -11.52
N GLU A 221 -14.15 17.26 -11.02
CA GLU A 221 -15.03 18.42 -10.90
C GLU A 221 -15.11 19.22 -12.21
N VAL A 222 -14.03 19.19 -13.00
CA VAL A 222 -13.94 19.93 -14.27
C VAL A 222 -13.33 19.08 -15.37
N THR A 223 -13.80 19.31 -16.60
CA THR A 223 -13.33 18.63 -17.81
C THR A 223 -13.26 19.59 -19.00
N LYS A 224 -12.33 19.36 -19.95
CA LYS A 224 -12.26 20.06 -21.24
C LYS A 224 -13.05 19.32 -22.32
N GLY A 225 -14.36 19.21 -22.10
CA GLY A 225 -15.25 18.45 -22.98
C GLY A 225 -15.31 16.94 -22.70
N LYS A 226 -16.08 16.24 -23.53
CA LYS A 226 -16.24 14.76 -23.53
C LYS A 226 -15.90 14.14 -24.90
N GLY A 227 -15.35 14.96 -25.80
CA GLY A 227 -14.90 14.63 -27.15
C GLY A 227 -13.42 15.05 -27.34
N THR A 228 -12.78 14.38 -28.31
CA THR A 228 -11.38 14.48 -28.76
C THR A 228 -10.29 14.95 -27.76
N MET A 229 -9.47 14.01 -27.31
CA MET A 229 -8.51 14.18 -26.20
C MET A 229 -7.25 15.01 -26.49
N LEU A 230 -7.28 15.88 -27.51
CA LEU A 230 -6.13 16.68 -27.94
C LEU A 230 -6.42 18.18 -28.06
N GLY A 231 -7.62 18.64 -27.68
CA GLY A 231 -7.99 20.03 -27.91
C GLY A 231 -8.05 20.39 -29.40
N ILE A 232 -8.36 19.39 -30.24
CA ILE A 232 -8.71 19.58 -31.65
C ILE A 232 -10.18 20.00 -31.81
N ASP A 233 -10.98 19.85 -30.75
CA ASP A 233 -12.27 20.53 -30.64
C ASP A 233 -12.05 22.05 -30.67
N ALA A 234 -12.86 22.74 -31.47
CA ALA A 234 -12.82 24.20 -31.55
C ALA A 234 -13.08 24.87 -30.19
N ASP A 235 -13.78 24.17 -29.28
CA ASP A 235 -14.06 24.62 -27.91
C ASP A 235 -13.34 23.71 -26.89
N THR A 236 -12.23 24.23 -26.34
CA THR A 236 -11.46 23.57 -25.27
C THR A 236 -11.72 24.16 -23.88
N SER A 237 -12.85 24.86 -23.72
CA SER A 237 -13.26 25.45 -22.44
C SER A 237 -13.43 24.39 -21.36
N GLU A 238 -13.10 24.78 -20.13
CA GLU A 238 -13.37 23.95 -18.96
C GLU A 238 -14.86 24.03 -18.63
N LYS A 239 -15.47 22.86 -18.41
CA LYS A 239 -16.88 22.70 -18.05
C LYS A 239 -16.95 22.03 -16.68
N GLU A 240 -17.89 22.46 -15.84
CA GLU A 240 -18.19 21.84 -14.54
C GLU A 240 -18.87 20.47 -14.75
N ALA A 241 -18.06 19.47 -15.06
CA ALA A 241 -18.48 18.11 -15.30
C ALA A 241 -17.29 17.16 -15.12
N SER A 242 -17.59 15.89 -14.89
CA SER A 242 -16.60 14.82 -14.89
C SER A 242 -16.26 14.37 -16.30
N GLY A 243 -15.03 13.89 -16.48
CA GLY A 243 -14.61 13.16 -17.66
C GLY A 243 -15.27 11.79 -17.75
N VAL A 244 -15.27 11.20 -18.95
CA VAL A 244 -16.07 9.99 -19.27
C VAL A 244 -15.72 8.81 -18.37
N PHE A 245 -14.44 8.60 -18.05
CA PHE A 245 -14.00 7.50 -17.20
C PHE A 245 -14.42 7.68 -15.74
N ILE A 246 -14.32 8.90 -15.21
CA ILE A 246 -14.81 9.23 -13.86
C ILE A 246 -16.33 9.08 -13.79
N GLU A 247 -17.06 9.53 -14.82
CA GLU A 247 -18.51 9.42 -14.88
C GLU A 247 -18.98 7.95 -14.82
N GLU A 248 -18.34 7.06 -15.59
CA GLU A 248 -18.66 5.62 -15.52
C GLU A 248 -18.32 5.04 -14.13
N MET A 249 -17.19 5.41 -13.53
CA MET A 249 -16.85 4.97 -12.16
C MET A 249 -17.86 5.45 -11.12
N GLN A 250 -18.29 6.71 -11.17
CA GLN A 250 -19.30 7.26 -10.26
C GLN A 250 -20.65 6.54 -10.41
N LYS A 251 -21.08 6.24 -11.65
CA LYS A 251 -22.29 5.47 -11.92
C LYS A 251 -22.22 4.07 -11.33
N ILE A 252 -21.12 3.36 -11.56
CA ILE A 252 -20.91 2.01 -11.03
C ILE A 252 -20.84 2.04 -9.50
N ALA A 253 -20.09 2.97 -8.91
CA ALA A 253 -20.00 3.13 -7.46
C ALA A 253 -21.38 3.39 -6.84
N SER A 254 -22.17 4.30 -7.41
CA SER A 254 -23.53 4.58 -6.92
C SER A 254 -24.46 3.37 -7.02
N ALA A 255 -24.43 2.67 -8.16
CA ALA A 255 -25.21 1.44 -8.36
C ALA A 255 -24.84 0.32 -7.37
N ARG A 256 -23.61 0.32 -6.84
CA ARG A 256 -23.12 -0.60 -5.81
C ARG A 256 -23.23 -0.06 -4.39
N GLY A 257 -23.90 1.07 -4.18
CA GLY A 257 -24.10 1.66 -2.85
C GLY A 257 -22.88 2.38 -2.27
N LEU A 258 -21.81 2.60 -3.04
CA LEU A 258 -20.57 3.28 -2.63
C LEU A 258 -20.67 4.81 -2.74
N ASN A 259 -21.82 5.39 -2.39
CA ASN A 259 -22.07 6.83 -2.55
C ASN A 259 -21.16 7.72 -1.67
N ALA A 260 -20.59 7.16 -0.61
CA ALA A 260 -19.64 7.86 0.27
C ALA A 260 -18.20 7.87 -0.28
N LEU A 261 -17.91 7.16 -1.38
CA LEU A 261 -16.57 7.09 -1.96
C LEU A 261 -16.14 8.48 -2.46
N PRO A 262 -15.06 9.07 -1.90
CA PRO A 262 -14.65 10.40 -2.31
C PRO A 262 -14.05 10.39 -3.72
N PHE A 263 -14.49 11.31 -4.57
CA PHE A 263 -13.81 11.66 -5.81
C PHE A 263 -13.29 13.09 -5.69
N PHE A 264 -12.06 13.34 -6.14
CA PHE A 264 -11.58 14.70 -6.30
C PHE A 264 -10.48 14.83 -7.35
N GLY A 265 -10.45 15.97 -8.01
CA GLY A 265 -9.50 16.25 -9.07
C GLY A 265 -8.28 17.01 -8.57
N VAL A 266 -7.11 16.60 -9.05
CA VAL A 266 -5.87 17.36 -8.90
C VAL A 266 -5.47 17.88 -10.27
N ARG A 267 -5.08 19.16 -10.34
CA ARG A 267 -4.48 19.71 -11.56
C ARG A 267 -3.03 19.30 -11.66
N ARG A 268 -2.51 19.24 -12.89
CA ARG A 268 -1.07 19.09 -13.15
C ARG A 268 -0.26 20.03 -12.27
N VAL A 269 0.78 19.51 -11.64
CA VAL A 269 1.77 20.32 -10.93
C VAL A 269 2.88 20.67 -11.92
N LEU A 270 2.92 21.92 -12.36
CA LEU A 270 3.87 22.36 -13.39
C LEU A 270 5.18 22.88 -12.78
N PRO A 271 6.34 22.66 -13.42
CA PRO A 271 7.57 23.33 -13.03
C PRO A 271 7.41 24.85 -13.01
N GLY A 272 7.84 25.51 -11.93
CA GLY A 272 7.77 26.97 -11.79
C GLY A 272 6.39 27.56 -11.48
N GLU A 273 5.33 26.74 -11.34
CA GLU A 273 4.00 27.29 -11.05
C GLU A 273 3.92 27.92 -9.64
N SER A 274 3.30 29.09 -9.55
CA SER A 274 2.94 29.70 -8.26
C SER A 274 1.84 28.90 -7.57
N GLY A 275 1.85 28.86 -6.24
CA GLY A 275 0.78 28.24 -5.44
C GLY A 275 0.81 26.71 -5.39
N LYS A 276 1.83 26.05 -5.96
CA LYS A 276 2.06 24.60 -5.87
C LYS A 276 1.97 24.08 -4.42
N ALA A 277 2.66 24.73 -3.49
CA ALA A 277 2.68 24.33 -2.08
C ALA A 277 1.28 24.35 -1.46
N SER A 278 0.51 25.42 -1.67
CA SER A 278 -0.86 25.54 -1.18
C SER A 278 -1.78 24.46 -1.77
N ARG A 279 -1.59 24.07 -3.03
CA ARG A 279 -2.38 23.02 -3.69
C ARG A 279 -2.07 21.65 -3.12
N LEU A 280 -0.79 21.33 -2.93
CA LEU A 280 -0.37 20.08 -2.30
C LEU A 280 -0.83 20.01 -0.84
N GLU A 281 -0.81 21.12 -0.11
CA GLU A 281 -1.37 21.20 1.24
C GLU A 281 -2.88 20.95 1.27
N ALA A 282 -3.63 21.43 0.27
CA ALA A 282 -5.04 21.10 0.15
C ALA A 282 -5.28 19.58 -0.05
N VAL A 283 -4.41 18.91 -0.80
CA VAL A 283 -4.44 17.44 -0.93
C VAL A 283 -4.19 16.78 0.44
N ARG A 284 -3.16 17.21 1.20
CA ARG A 284 -2.89 16.68 2.55
C ARG A 284 -4.10 16.82 3.46
N LYS A 285 -4.70 18.02 3.52
CA LYS A 285 -5.88 18.29 4.33
C LYS A 285 -7.07 17.41 3.95
N ARG A 286 -7.24 17.10 2.66
CA ARG A 286 -8.32 16.21 2.21
C ARG A 286 -8.07 14.77 2.65
N LEU A 287 -6.84 14.27 2.55
CA LEU A 287 -6.47 12.93 2.99
C LEU A 287 -6.49 12.75 4.51
N ALA A 288 -6.28 13.83 5.28
CA ALA A 288 -6.34 13.80 6.74
C ALA A 288 -7.77 13.81 7.29
N ARG A 289 -8.77 14.27 6.53
CA ARG A 289 -10.18 14.34 6.92
C ARG A 289 -10.99 13.11 6.53
N ALA A 290 -10.46 12.31 5.60
CA ALA A 290 -11.12 11.17 5.01
C ALA A 290 -11.00 9.93 5.90
#